data_AF-A0AAN6R8J9-F1
#
_entry.id   AF-A0AAN6R8J9-F1
#
_cell.length_a   1.000
_cell.length_b   1.000
_cell.length_c   1.000
_cell.angle_alpha   90.00
_cell.angle_beta   90.00
_cell.angle_gamma   90.00
#
_symmetry.space_group_name_H-M   'P 1'
#
loop_
_entity.id
_entity.type
_entity.pdbx_description
1 polymer ?
#
loop_
_entity_poly.entity_id
_entity_poly.type
_entity_poly.pdbx_seq_one_letter_code
_entity_poly.pdbx_strand_id
1 'polypeptide(L)'
;MKYTPTSHELFTAKSEAVDNRPSNLMARELHVSGSHWDVKHLRALRVLAFDDMAPEKLVPLSFWRPNGGYLGTIKSRRQPLARQRLDPSNQDEEAYLLTIHGTQLHLVTAYFTADYLRHMQSTTMPVNQFLFVKRSRFYELKEPWQRVEAPKLIIGLFRSIMRSTTLEDKITLQKGARRLFGRSCN
;
A
#
# COMPACT_ATOMS: atom_id res chain seq x y z
N MET A 1 3.08 0.44 11.63
CA MET A 1 4.26 1.28 11.94
C MET A 1 3.91 2.67 11.44
N LYS A 2 4.23 3.75 12.17
CA LYS A 2 4.00 5.10 11.64
C LYS A 2 5.02 5.36 10.54
N TYR A 3 4.57 5.53 9.29
CA TYR A 3 5.47 5.89 8.20
C TYR A 3 5.81 7.38 8.31
N THR A 4 7.10 7.67 8.43
CA THR A 4 7.61 9.04 8.38
C THR A 4 8.56 9.12 7.19
N PRO A 5 8.22 9.88 6.13
CA PRO A 5 9.12 10.04 5.00
C PRO A 5 10.40 10.75 5.43
N THR A 6 11.53 10.34 4.85
CA THR A 6 12.82 11.02 5.11
C THR A 6 12.88 12.36 4.37
N SER A 7 13.74 13.29 4.81
CA SER A 7 13.93 14.57 4.11
C SER A 7 14.34 14.41 2.65
N HIS A 8 15.13 13.37 2.34
CA HIS A 8 15.50 13.04 0.97
C HIS A 8 14.31 12.54 0.16
N GLU A 9 13.46 11.68 0.73
CA GLU A 9 12.22 11.23 0.08
C GLU A 9 11.31 12.42 -0.21
N LEU A 10 11.11 13.33 0.76
CA LEU A 10 10.30 14.53 0.54
C LEU A 10 10.84 15.42 -0.58
N PHE A 11 12.17 15.50 -0.72
CA PHE A 11 12.82 16.26 -1.80
C PHE A 11 12.63 15.60 -3.17
N THR A 12 12.64 14.27 -3.24
CA THR A 12 12.47 13.51 -4.50
C THR A 12 11.01 13.21 -4.83
N ALA A 13 10.09 13.45 -3.90
CA ALA A 13 8.67 13.25 -4.08
C ALA A 13 8.18 14.07 -5.27
N LYS A 14 7.58 13.38 -6.25
CA LYS A 14 6.79 14.06 -7.28
C LYS A 14 5.52 14.54 -6.60
N SER A 15 5.49 15.84 -6.34
CA SER A 15 4.28 16.54 -5.94
C SER A 15 3.83 17.38 -7.13
N GLU A 16 2.59 17.17 -7.54
CA GLU A 16 1.90 18.17 -8.35
C GLU A 16 1.78 19.43 -7.51
N ALA A 17 2.28 20.57 -7.98
CA ALA A 17 2.38 21.83 -7.22
C ALA A 17 1.23 21.99 -6.23
N VAL A 18 1.47 21.56 -4.98
CA VAL A 18 0.40 21.46 -4.00
C VAL A 18 0.22 22.86 -3.46
N ASP A 19 -0.98 23.40 -3.63
CA ASP A 19 -1.25 24.75 -3.16
C ASP A 19 -1.08 24.84 -1.64
N ASN A 20 -0.52 25.98 -1.20
CA ASN A 20 -0.42 26.34 0.22
C ASN A 20 -1.79 26.74 0.82
N ARG A 21 -2.89 26.34 0.19
CA ARG A 21 -4.26 26.56 0.64
C ARG A 21 -4.94 25.22 0.92
N PRO A 22 -5.84 25.14 1.91
CA PRO A 22 -6.67 23.96 2.11
C PRO A 22 -7.50 23.66 0.87
N SER A 23 -7.67 22.38 0.55
CA SER A 23 -8.48 21.94 -0.58
C SER A 23 -9.93 21.75 -0.12
N ASN A 24 -10.91 22.27 -0.85
CA ASN A 24 -12.33 21.97 -0.60
C ASN A 24 -12.71 20.65 -1.28
N LEU A 25 -12.86 19.59 -0.50
CA LEU A 25 -13.18 18.25 -1.00
C LEU A 25 -14.62 18.11 -1.50
N MET A 26 -15.50 19.05 -1.15
CA MET A 26 -16.90 19.09 -1.59
C MET A 26 -17.09 19.90 -2.88
N ALA A 27 -16.01 20.36 -3.51
CA ALA A 27 -16.07 21.04 -4.79
C ALA A 27 -16.65 20.10 -5.85
N ARG A 28 -17.70 20.55 -6.57
CA ARG A 28 -18.44 19.71 -7.54
C ARG A 28 -17.53 19.09 -8.62
N GLU A 29 -16.48 19.80 -8.99
CA GLU A 29 -15.48 19.35 -9.96
C GLU A 29 -14.67 18.12 -9.52
N LEU A 30 -14.62 17.82 -8.21
CA LEU A 30 -13.94 16.64 -7.68
C LEU A 30 -14.83 15.39 -7.67
N HIS A 31 -16.13 15.54 -7.90
CA HIS A 31 -17.11 14.46 -7.83
C HIS A 31 -17.28 13.78 -9.19
N VAL A 32 -16.19 13.18 -9.68
CA VAL A 32 -16.19 12.38 -10.92
C VAL A 32 -15.68 10.97 -10.63
N SER A 33 -15.95 10.05 -11.57
CA SER A 33 -15.42 8.69 -11.50
C SER A 33 -13.90 8.69 -11.40
N GLY A 34 -13.33 7.76 -10.61
CA GLY A 34 -11.88 7.57 -10.45
C GLY A 34 -11.11 7.41 -11.76
N SER A 35 -11.74 6.85 -12.80
CA SER A 35 -11.13 6.72 -14.13
C SER A 35 -10.93 8.04 -14.86
N HIS A 36 -11.57 9.13 -14.40
CA HIS A 36 -11.46 10.48 -14.96
C HIS A 36 -10.66 11.41 -14.05
N TRP A 37 -10.03 10.87 -13.00
CA TRP A 37 -9.21 11.68 -12.12
C TRP A 37 -8.00 12.23 -12.87
N ASP A 38 -7.79 13.53 -12.69
CA ASP A 38 -6.70 14.29 -13.26
C ASP A 38 -5.80 14.89 -12.17
N VAL A 39 -4.89 15.77 -12.58
CA VAL A 39 -3.98 16.49 -11.70
C VAL A 39 -4.72 17.28 -10.61
N LYS A 40 -5.91 17.84 -10.87
CA LYS A 40 -6.66 18.60 -9.87
C LYS A 40 -7.15 17.71 -8.74
N HIS A 41 -7.59 16.49 -9.07
CA HIS A 41 -8.00 15.50 -8.09
C HIS A 41 -6.82 15.08 -7.20
N LEU A 42 -5.67 14.83 -7.80
CA LEU A 42 -4.45 14.48 -7.06
C LEU A 42 -3.96 15.63 -6.17
N ARG A 43 -4.07 16.89 -6.63
CA ARG A 43 -3.76 18.08 -5.80
C ARG A 43 -4.75 18.25 -4.66
N ALA A 44 -6.04 18.06 -4.91
CA ALA A 44 -7.06 18.13 -3.87
C ALA A 44 -6.80 17.12 -2.74
N LEU A 45 -6.36 15.91 -3.11
CA LEU A 45 -5.94 14.84 -2.21
C LEU A 45 -4.51 15.00 -1.66
N ARG A 46 -3.78 16.04 -2.09
CA ARG A 46 -2.41 16.37 -1.64
C ARG A 46 -1.48 15.15 -1.72
N VAL A 47 -1.49 14.48 -2.86
CA VAL A 47 -0.73 13.25 -3.08
C VAL A 47 0.77 13.56 -3.24
N LEU A 48 1.60 12.88 -2.44
CA LEU A 48 3.05 12.83 -2.61
C LEU A 48 3.43 11.47 -3.16
N ALA A 49 3.86 11.44 -4.42
CA ALA A 49 4.22 10.21 -5.11
C ALA A 49 5.74 10.01 -5.12
N PHE A 50 6.18 8.82 -4.72
CA PHE A 50 7.57 8.36 -4.80
C PHE A 50 7.65 7.26 -5.85
N ASP A 51 8.24 7.57 -7.00
CA ASP A 51 8.39 6.63 -8.11
C ASP A 51 9.73 5.89 -8.05
N ASP A 52 9.81 4.79 -8.80
CA ASP A 52 11.05 4.00 -8.99
C ASP A 52 11.67 3.51 -7.67
N MET A 53 10.82 3.24 -6.68
CA MET A 53 11.27 2.82 -5.37
C MET A 53 11.83 1.41 -5.42
N ALA A 54 12.99 1.24 -4.80
CA ALA A 54 13.55 -0.06 -4.52
C ALA A 54 12.54 -0.87 -3.70
N PRO A 55 12.31 -2.15 -4.04
CA PRO A 55 11.19 -2.89 -3.50
C PRO A 55 11.32 -3.17 -1.98
N GLU A 56 12.53 -3.10 -1.44
CA GLU A 56 12.84 -3.17 -0.01
C GLU A 56 12.24 -2.00 0.79
N LYS A 57 11.96 -0.88 0.12
CA LYS A 57 11.31 0.30 0.72
C LYS A 57 9.79 0.16 0.81
N LEU A 58 9.22 -0.78 0.06
CA LEU A 58 7.79 -1.09 0.02
C LEU A 58 7.47 -2.28 0.93
N VAL A 59 8.35 -3.28 0.90
CA VAL A 59 8.20 -4.52 1.66
C VAL A 59 9.51 -4.80 2.39
N PRO A 60 9.50 -4.89 3.73
CA PRO A 60 10.72 -5.15 4.49
C PRO A 60 11.48 -6.40 4.00
N LEU A 61 12.80 -6.27 3.84
CA LEU A 61 13.71 -7.34 3.39
C LEU A 61 13.58 -8.67 4.15
N SER A 62 13.18 -8.62 5.42
CA SER A 62 12.93 -9.81 6.24
C SER A 62 11.87 -10.74 5.65
N PHE A 63 10.96 -10.22 4.83
CA PHE A 63 9.93 -11.00 4.17
C PHE A 63 10.37 -11.62 2.84
N TRP A 64 11.53 -11.23 2.30
CA TRP A 64 12.00 -11.63 0.97
C TRP A 64 12.72 -12.98 0.96
N ARG A 65 13.31 -13.40 2.08
CA ARG A 65 14.14 -14.61 2.13
C ARG A 65 13.26 -15.88 2.25
N PRO A 66 13.40 -16.88 1.35
CA PRO A 66 12.66 -18.13 1.46
C PRO A 66 13.15 -19.03 2.60
N ASN A 67 14.44 -18.94 2.98
CA ASN A 67 15.09 -19.96 3.79
C ASN A 67 15.77 -19.39 5.04
N GLY A 68 15.35 -19.91 6.18
CA GLY A 68 15.84 -19.58 7.52
C GLY A 68 14.76 -19.91 8.54
N GLY A 69 14.45 -21.20 8.70
CA GLY A 69 13.57 -21.80 9.71
C GLY A 69 12.64 -20.85 10.47
N TYR A 70 11.50 -20.48 9.88
CA TYR A 70 10.39 -19.93 10.66
C TYR A 70 9.59 -21.08 11.31
N LEU A 71 10.27 -21.86 12.15
CA LEU A 71 9.69 -22.56 13.29
C LEU A 71 9.74 -21.64 14.52
N GLY A 72 9.45 -20.36 14.32
CA GLY A 72 9.10 -19.49 15.43
C GLY A 72 7.79 -20.04 15.98
N THR A 73 7.86 -20.69 17.15
CA THR A 73 6.69 -21.12 17.91
C THR A 73 5.71 -19.96 17.88
N ILE A 74 4.59 -20.14 17.17
CA ILE A 74 3.48 -19.19 17.22
C ILE A 74 2.97 -19.28 18.65
N LYS A 75 3.57 -18.51 19.56
CA LYS A 75 2.93 -18.18 20.82
C LYS A 75 1.74 -17.33 20.43
N SER A 76 0.67 -18.02 20.07
CA SER A 76 -0.67 -17.49 20.00
C SER A 76 -0.96 -16.96 21.39
N ARG A 77 -0.61 -15.70 21.63
CA ARG A 77 -1.17 -14.94 22.72
C ARG A 77 -2.62 -14.75 22.29
N ARG A 78 -3.47 -15.72 22.63
CA ARG A 78 -4.92 -15.56 22.66
C ARG A 78 -5.19 -14.44 23.66
N GLN A 79 -5.21 -13.21 23.17
CA GLN A 79 -6.05 -12.22 23.82
C GLN A 79 -7.47 -12.57 23.40
N PRO A 80 -8.36 -12.95 24.34
CA PRO A 80 -9.77 -12.92 24.07
C PRO A 80 -10.15 -11.45 23.95
N LEU A 81 -10.08 -10.90 22.74
CA LEU A 81 -10.67 -9.62 22.47
C LEU A 81 -12.14 -9.89 22.16
N ALA A 82 -12.97 -9.55 23.14
CA ALA A 82 -14.33 -9.11 22.87
C ALA A 82 -14.37 -8.32 21.56
N ARG A 83 -15.46 -8.45 20.80
CA ARG A 83 -15.76 -7.66 19.61
C ARG A 83 -15.82 -6.16 19.96
N GLN A 84 -14.67 -5.57 20.26
CA GLN A 84 -14.48 -4.14 20.15
C GLN A 84 -14.46 -3.93 18.65
N ARG A 85 -15.59 -3.49 18.10
CA ARG A 85 -15.58 -2.79 16.82
C ARG A 85 -14.64 -1.61 17.04
N LEU A 86 -13.35 -1.82 16.76
CA LEU A 86 -12.39 -0.74 16.63
C LEU A 86 -13.01 0.15 15.57
N ASP A 87 -13.39 1.36 15.98
CA ASP A 87 -13.82 2.38 15.06
C ASP A 87 -12.66 2.58 14.06
N PRO A 88 -12.82 2.17 12.79
CA PRO A 88 -11.72 2.18 11.82
C PRO A 88 -11.13 3.59 11.63
N SER A 89 -11.84 4.63 12.09
CA SER A 89 -11.47 6.04 12.01
C SER A 89 -10.25 6.48 12.84
N ASN A 90 -9.61 5.59 13.63
CA ASN A 90 -8.54 5.97 14.56
C ASN A 90 -7.19 5.30 14.34
N GLN A 91 -7.02 4.50 13.29
CA GLN A 91 -5.74 3.87 12.98
C GLN A 91 -5.22 4.31 11.62
N ASP A 92 -3.89 4.32 11.49
CA ASP A 92 -3.26 4.52 10.19
C ASP A 92 -3.56 3.29 9.32
N GLU A 93 -3.87 3.52 8.06
CA GLU A 93 -4.16 2.47 7.09
C GLU A 93 -3.07 2.39 6.01
N GLU A 94 -2.92 1.20 5.44
CA GLU A 94 -2.03 0.95 4.32
C GLU A 94 -2.82 0.19 3.24
N ALA A 95 -2.78 0.68 2.01
CA ALA A 95 -3.34 0.00 0.86
C ALA A 95 -2.23 -0.44 -0.09
N TYR A 96 -2.44 -1.59 -0.72
CA TYR A 96 -1.52 -2.20 -1.67
C TYR A 96 -2.26 -2.49 -2.96
N LEU A 97 -1.69 -2.07 -4.09
CA LEU A 97 -2.22 -2.35 -5.41
C LEU A 97 -1.11 -3.00 -6.24
N LEU A 98 -1.35 -4.25 -6.64
CA LEU A 98 -0.51 -4.93 -7.60
C LEU A 98 -1.13 -4.76 -8.99
N THR A 99 -0.40 -4.15 -9.90
CA THR A 99 -0.81 -3.92 -11.29
C THR A 99 0.05 -4.75 -12.23
N ILE A 100 -0.58 -5.32 -13.25
CA ILE A 100 0.09 -6.01 -14.35
C ILE A 100 -0.49 -5.47 -15.65
N HIS A 101 0.34 -4.80 -16.46
CA HIS A 101 -0.01 -4.27 -17.76
C HIS A 101 0.87 -4.92 -18.82
N GLY A 102 0.30 -5.84 -19.60
CA GLY A 102 1.08 -6.67 -20.51
C GLY A 102 2.12 -7.50 -19.75
N THR A 103 3.40 -7.21 -19.98
CA THR A 103 4.54 -7.86 -19.30
C THR A 103 5.14 -7.03 -18.19
N GLN A 104 4.57 -5.86 -17.86
CA GLN A 104 5.07 -5.00 -16.79
C GLN A 104 4.28 -5.24 -15.51
N LEU A 105 4.98 -5.66 -14.45
CA LEU A 105 4.43 -5.79 -13.10
C LEU A 105 4.90 -4.63 -12.23
N HIS A 106 3.99 -4.11 -11.42
CA HIS A 106 4.27 -2.96 -10.57
C HIS A 106 3.43 -2.97 -9.28
N LEU A 107 4.08 -2.73 -8.15
CA LEU A 107 3.44 -2.57 -6.85
C LEU A 107 3.33 -1.09 -6.48
N VAL A 108 2.12 -0.68 -6.13
CA VAL A 108 1.82 0.61 -5.53
C VAL A 108 1.42 0.39 -4.08
N THR A 109 1.94 1.20 -3.18
CA THR A 109 1.54 1.23 -1.77
C THR A 109 1.12 2.63 -1.39
N ALA A 110 -0.03 2.78 -0.76
CA ALA A 110 -0.51 4.04 -0.24
C ALA A 110 -0.60 3.96 1.29
N TYR A 111 -0.13 5.00 1.97
CA TYR A 111 -0.19 5.12 3.42
C TYR A 111 -1.09 6.29 3.81
N PHE A 112 -2.07 6.02 4.67
CA PHE A 112 -3.06 6.95 5.15
C PHE A 112 -2.89 7.10 6.66
N THR A 113 -2.63 8.32 7.14
CA THR A 113 -2.69 8.57 8.58
C THR A 113 -4.16 8.59 9.04
N ALA A 114 -4.41 8.24 10.30
CA ALA A 114 -5.76 8.34 10.86
C ALA A 114 -6.35 9.77 10.68
N ASP A 115 -5.52 10.80 10.90
CA ASP A 115 -5.94 12.20 10.72
C ASP A 115 -6.29 12.51 9.25
N TYR A 116 -5.50 12.02 8.28
CA TYR A 116 -5.80 12.17 6.86
C TYR A 116 -7.16 11.56 6.51
N LEU A 117 -7.46 10.35 7.00
CA LEU A 117 -8.74 9.67 6.75
C LEU A 117 -9.92 10.42 7.38
N ARG A 118 -9.75 11.02 8.55
CA ARG A 118 -10.77 11.91 9.13
C ARG A 118 -11.01 13.14 8.26
N HIS A 119 -9.95 13.74 7.73
CA HIS A 119 -10.06 14.90 6.85
C HIS A 119 -10.66 14.58 5.48
N MET A 120 -10.42 13.39 4.94
CA MET A 120 -11.09 12.86 3.75
C MET A 120 -12.62 12.84 3.88
N GLN A 121 -13.13 12.64 5.10
CA GLN A 121 -14.57 12.66 5.39
C GLN A 121 -15.09 14.07 5.72
N SER A 122 -14.20 15.05 5.83
CA SER A 122 -14.52 16.43 6.13
C SER A 122 -14.66 17.27 4.85
N THR A 123 -15.10 18.52 4.99
CA THR A 123 -15.25 19.45 3.86
C THR A 123 -13.90 19.92 3.31
N THR A 124 -12.86 19.98 4.14
CA THR A 124 -11.59 20.61 3.77
C THR A 124 -10.39 19.74 4.13
N MET A 125 -9.46 19.56 3.20
CA MET A 125 -8.17 18.93 3.45
C MET A 125 -7.13 19.99 3.89
N PRO A 126 -6.59 19.90 5.12
CA PRO A 126 -5.59 20.84 5.61
C PRO A 126 -4.27 20.78 4.83
N VAL A 127 -3.48 21.86 4.93
CA VAL A 127 -2.23 22.04 4.16
C VAL A 127 -1.15 21.02 4.53
N ASN A 128 -1.13 20.58 5.78
CA ASN A 128 -0.13 19.67 6.35
C ASN A 128 -0.51 18.18 6.25
N GLN A 129 -1.65 17.86 5.63
CA GLN A 129 -2.08 16.50 5.42
C GLN A 129 -1.70 16.04 4.02
N PHE A 130 -1.13 14.84 3.93
CA PHE A 130 -0.62 14.31 2.67
C PHE A 130 -0.96 12.83 2.56
N LEU A 131 -1.30 12.41 1.34
CA LEU A 131 -1.38 11.01 0.97
C LEU A 131 -0.02 10.57 0.41
N PHE A 132 0.64 9.65 1.10
CA PHE A 132 1.93 9.12 0.64
C PHE A 132 1.71 7.91 -0.25
N VAL A 133 2.10 8.01 -1.51
CA VAL A 133 2.01 6.93 -2.49
C VAL A 133 3.40 6.54 -2.93
N LYS A 134 3.80 5.30 -2.69
CA LYS A 134 5.06 4.76 -3.19
C LYS A 134 4.78 3.79 -4.32
N ARG A 135 5.62 3.84 -5.33
CA ARG A 135 5.53 3.05 -6.55
C ARG A 135 6.88 2.37 -6.75
N SER A 136 6.86 1.04 -6.86
CA SER A 136 8.07 0.30 -7.21
C SER A 136 8.62 0.74 -8.56
N ARG A 137 9.84 0.31 -8.89
CA ARG A 137 10.20 0.17 -10.30
C ARG A 137 9.31 -0.86 -11.01
N PHE A 138 9.15 -0.72 -12.32
CA PHE A 138 8.49 -1.75 -13.12
C PHE A 138 9.37 -3.01 -13.21
N TYR A 139 8.74 -4.17 -13.15
CA TYR A 139 9.35 -5.46 -13.46
C TYR A 139 8.89 -5.91 -14.84
N GLU A 140 9.81 -5.91 -15.79
CA GLU A 140 9.61 -6.40 -17.15
C GLU A 140 9.73 -7.93 -17.15
N LEU A 141 8.58 -8.61 -17.16
CA LEU A 141 8.49 -10.07 -17.08
C LEU A 141 9.01 -10.77 -18.34
N LYS A 142 9.37 -10.04 -19.42
CA LYS A 142 10.16 -10.62 -20.52
C LYS A 142 11.59 -10.94 -20.07
N GLU A 143 12.15 -10.12 -19.19
CA GLU A 143 13.53 -10.28 -18.75
C GLU A 143 13.67 -11.42 -17.74
N PRO A 144 14.53 -12.43 -18.00
CA PRO A 144 14.67 -13.60 -17.12
C PRO A 144 15.00 -13.25 -15.67
N TRP A 145 15.89 -12.27 -15.42
CA TRP A 145 16.27 -11.90 -14.06
C TRP A 145 15.12 -11.21 -13.31
N GLN A 146 14.32 -10.38 -14.00
CA GLN A 146 13.18 -9.68 -13.39
C GLN A 146 12.03 -10.63 -13.10
N ARG A 147 11.85 -11.69 -13.90
CA ARG A 147 10.90 -12.79 -13.61
C ARG A 147 11.19 -13.51 -12.30
N VAL A 148 12.44 -13.52 -11.82
CA VAL A 148 12.79 -14.12 -10.52
C VAL A 148 12.53 -13.13 -9.38
N GLU A 149 12.75 -11.84 -9.61
CA GLU A 149 12.53 -10.81 -8.60
C GLU A 149 11.05 -10.46 -8.36
N ALA A 150 10.22 -10.47 -9.42
CA ALA A 150 8.81 -10.14 -9.29
C ALA A 150 8.03 -11.08 -8.32
N PRO A 151 8.19 -12.41 -8.35
CA PRO A 151 7.62 -13.29 -7.33
C PRO A 151 8.14 -13.02 -5.92
N LYS A 152 9.40 -12.62 -5.74
CA LYS A 152 9.94 -12.26 -4.41
C LYS A 152 9.21 -11.06 -3.83
N LEU A 153 8.95 -10.05 -4.65
CA LEU A 153 8.14 -8.89 -4.27
C LEU A 153 6.74 -9.31 -3.84
N ILE A 154 6.06 -10.15 -4.65
CA ILE A 154 4.70 -10.63 -4.37
C ILE A 154 4.69 -11.45 -3.06
N ILE A 155 5.60 -12.41 -2.91
CA ILE A 155 5.71 -13.26 -1.71
C ILE A 155 6.01 -12.40 -0.48
N GLY A 156 6.94 -11.44 -0.60
CA GLY A 156 7.27 -10.51 0.46
C GLY A 156 6.06 -9.69 0.89
N LEU A 157 5.30 -9.17 -0.07
CA LEU A 157 4.06 -8.43 0.17
C LEU A 157 3.05 -9.30 0.93
N PHE A 158 2.77 -10.51 0.44
CA PHE A 158 1.85 -11.43 1.11
C PHE A 158 2.29 -11.73 2.55
N ARG A 159 3.59 -11.95 2.78
CA ARG A 159 4.12 -12.20 4.14
C ARG A 159 3.99 -10.97 5.04
N SER A 160 4.20 -9.77 4.51
CA SER A 160 3.99 -8.52 5.24
C SER A 160 2.54 -8.40 5.72
N ILE A 161 1.59 -8.58 4.79
CA ILE A 161 0.15 -8.54 5.07
C ILE A 161 -0.23 -9.65 6.06
N MET A 162 0.17 -10.90 5.83
CA MET A 162 -0.16 -12.01 6.73
C MET A 162 0.40 -11.85 8.15
N ARG A 163 1.42 -11.01 8.35
CA ARG A 163 1.92 -10.69 9.70
C ARG A 163 1.03 -9.67 10.40
N SER A 164 0.52 -8.68 9.68
CA SER A 164 -0.34 -7.63 10.23
C SER A 164 -1.80 -8.06 10.40
N THR A 165 -2.26 -9.09 9.69
CA THR A 165 -3.65 -9.52 9.72
C THR A 165 -3.98 -10.54 10.82
N THR A 166 -5.26 -10.62 11.19
CA THR A 166 -5.77 -11.61 12.16
C THR A 166 -5.80 -13.02 11.58
N LEU A 167 -6.10 -14.04 12.40
CA LEU A 167 -6.10 -15.45 11.94
C LEU A 167 -7.16 -15.72 10.85
N GLU A 168 -8.30 -15.04 10.92
CA GLU A 168 -9.42 -15.22 9.97
C GLU A 168 -9.07 -14.67 8.58
N ASP A 169 -8.44 -13.50 8.55
CA ASP A 169 -7.92 -12.87 7.33
C ASP A 169 -6.87 -13.74 6.63
N LYS A 170 -6.01 -14.40 7.41
CA LYS A 170 -4.97 -15.32 6.88
C LYS A 170 -5.60 -16.49 6.13
N ILE A 171 -6.70 -17.04 6.62
CA ILE A 171 -7.40 -18.16 5.96
C ILE A 171 -7.97 -17.70 4.61
N THR A 172 -8.54 -16.51 4.54
CA THR A 172 -9.11 -15.93 3.31
C THR A 172 -8.02 -15.64 2.29
N LEU A 173 -6.92 -15.00 2.70
CA LEU A 173 -5.77 -14.71 1.84
C LEU A 173 -5.11 -15.99 1.32
N GLN A 174 -4.92 -17.01 2.16
CA GLN A 174 -4.36 -18.30 1.74
C GLN A 174 -5.27 -19.01 0.73
N LYS A 175 -6.60 -18.99 0.94
CA LYS A 175 -7.56 -19.56 -0.02
C LYS A 175 -7.55 -18.81 -1.35
N GLY A 176 -7.40 -17.48 -1.34
CA GLY A 176 -7.26 -16.66 -2.55
C GLY A 176 -5.96 -16.96 -3.31
N ALA A 177 -4.82 -16.96 -2.61
CA ALA A 177 -3.53 -17.28 -3.20
C ALA A 177 -3.50 -18.69 -3.81
N ARG A 178 -4.07 -19.70 -3.14
CA ARG A 178 -4.20 -21.05 -3.71
C ARG A 178 -5.03 -21.10 -5.00
N ARG A 179 -6.04 -20.24 -5.16
CA ARG A 179 -6.79 -20.18 -6.43
C ARG A 179 -5.98 -19.55 -7.56
N LEU A 180 -5.15 -18.56 -7.23
CA LEU A 180 -4.31 -17.85 -8.21
C LEU A 180 -3.09 -18.67 -8.63
N PHE A 181 -2.45 -19.37 -7.69
CA PHE A 181 -1.20 -20.10 -7.93
C PHE A 181 -1.36 -21.62 -7.99
N GLY A 182 -2.48 -22.18 -7.51
CA GLY A 182 -2.73 -23.63 -7.51
C GLY A 182 -3.36 -24.16 -8.80
N ARG A 183 -3.59 -23.31 -9.81
CA ARG A 183 -3.92 -23.76 -11.17
C ARG A 183 -2.64 -23.86 -11.98
N SER A 184 -1.81 -24.85 -11.70
CA SER A 184 -0.72 -25.24 -12.59
C SER A 184 -0.59 -26.76 -12.62
N CYS A 185 -0.77 -27.29 -13.83
CA CYS A 185 -0.44 -28.64 -14.32
C CYS A 185 -1.30 -29.80 -13.80
N ASN A 186 -2.41 -30.08 -14.51
CA ASN A 186 -2.67 -31.41 -15.03
C ASN A 186 -2.47 -31.37 -16.54
#